data_AF-A0A6A8FFA9-F1
#
_entry.id   AF-A0A6A8FFA9-F1
#
_cell.length_a   1.000
_cell.length_b   1.000
_cell.length_c   1.000
_cell.angle_alpha   90.00
_cell.angle_beta   90.00
_cell.angle_gamma   90.00
#
_symmetry.space_group_name_H-M   'P 1'
#
loop_
_entity.id
_entity.type
_entity.pdbx_description
1 polymer ?
#
loop_
_entity_poly.entity_id
_entity_poly.type
_entity_poly.pdbx_seq_one_letter_code
_entity_poly.pdbx_strand_id
1 'polypeptide(L)'
;MKHYIQRIDSDNLKQDFKTAMQEELKDIKSETENMVKQFQVSQIELQTSNNEYAKTIEARLNKNETAIKQYDQAVNKLTKGLTSMFFIVALVMVACLVLSPLSDVLGVHYFYEWINHVLKTGHSAWRYFIVILYLIPYILLWLLIRGILSAYKRVSSF
;
A
#
# COMPACT_ATOMS: atom_id res chain seq x y z
N MET A 1 27.29 -75.30 63.03
CA MET A 1 26.40 -74.13 63.27
C MET A 1 26.79 -72.88 62.48
N LYS A 2 28.06 -72.48 62.39
CA LYS A 2 28.49 -71.27 61.64
C LYS A 2 28.06 -71.22 60.16
N HIS A 3 28.04 -72.37 59.47
CA HIS A 3 27.75 -72.43 58.03
C HIS A 3 26.27 -72.17 57.66
N TYR A 4 25.33 -72.41 58.57
CA TYR A 4 23.89 -72.17 58.32
C TYR A 4 23.52 -70.70 58.52
N ILE A 5 24.14 -70.02 59.49
CA ILE A 5 23.90 -68.60 59.77
C ILE A 5 24.40 -67.72 58.62
N GLN A 6 25.57 -68.02 58.04
CA GLN A 6 26.10 -67.27 56.90
C GLN A 6 25.25 -67.37 55.63
N ARG A 7 24.59 -68.51 55.38
CA ARG A 7 23.73 -68.66 54.19
C ARG A 7 22.42 -67.90 54.34
N ILE A 8 21.84 -67.90 55.54
CA ILE A 8 20.63 -67.14 55.85
C ILE A 8 20.88 -65.64 55.65
N ASP A 9 22.02 -65.13 56.12
CA ASP A 9 22.38 -63.71 55.98
C ASP A 9 22.61 -63.31 54.50
N SER A 10 23.27 -64.18 53.72
CA SER A 10 23.47 -63.94 52.28
C SER A 10 22.19 -64.03 51.45
N ASP A 11 21.27 -64.94 51.82
CA ASP A 11 19.99 -65.09 51.13
C ASP A 11 19.05 -63.92 51.44
N ASN A 12 19.06 -63.42 52.68
CA ASN A 12 18.28 -62.25 53.08
C ASN A 12 18.78 -60.99 52.36
N LEU A 13 20.10 -60.80 52.27
CA LEU A 13 20.70 -59.69 51.53
C LEU A 13 20.36 -59.73 50.03
N LYS A 14 20.38 -60.93 49.44
CA LYS A 14 20.02 -61.14 48.03
C LYS A 14 18.54 -60.90 47.78
N GLN A 15 17.69 -61.24 48.73
CA GLN A 15 16.25 -61.00 48.67
C GLN A 15 15.95 -59.51 48.81
N ASP A 16 16.55 -58.81 49.78
CA ASP A 16 16.39 -57.36 49.95
C ASP A 16 16.89 -56.59 48.72
N PHE A 17 18.03 -56.99 48.16
CA PHE A 17 18.52 -56.39 46.91
C PHE A 17 17.55 -56.60 45.75
N LYS A 18 16.96 -57.79 45.63
CA LYS A 18 15.97 -58.09 44.59
C LYS A 18 14.70 -57.25 44.77
N THR A 19 14.24 -57.10 46.00
CA THR A 19 13.08 -56.27 46.34
C THR A 19 13.34 -54.80 46.02
N ALA A 20 14.47 -54.25 46.47
CA ALA A 20 14.88 -52.87 46.20
C ALA A 20 15.01 -52.59 44.69
N MET A 21 15.61 -53.51 43.93
CA MET A 21 15.70 -53.41 42.47
C MET A 21 14.33 -53.45 41.79
N GLN A 22 13.39 -54.26 42.28
CA GLN A 22 12.03 -54.29 41.73
C GLN A 22 11.25 -53.01 42.02
N GLU A 23 11.47 -52.41 43.19
CA GLU A 23 10.86 -51.15 43.59
C GLU A 23 11.42 -49.98 42.78
N GLU A 24 12.74 -49.86 42.65
CA GLU A 24 13.42 -48.89 41.75
C GLU A 24 12.94 -49.02 40.30
N LEU A 25 12.87 -50.24 39.75
CA LEU A 25 12.39 -50.44 38.38
C LEU A 25 10.92 -50.06 38.21
N LYS A 26 10.10 -50.26 39.24
CA LYS A 26 8.69 -49.87 39.23
C LYS A 26 8.54 -48.35 39.30
N ASP A 27 9.35 -47.69 40.13
CA ASP A 27 9.37 -46.24 40.26
C ASP A 27 9.86 -45.58 38.97
N ILE A 28 10.98 -46.04 38.40
CA ILE A 28 11.50 -45.59 37.10
C ILE A 28 10.45 -45.78 36.00
N LYS A 29 9.75 -46.92 36.00
CA LYS A 29 8.67 -47.16 35.04
C LYS A 29 7.54 -46.14 35.20
N SER A 30 7.12 -45.87 36.43
CA SER A 30 6.05 -44.91 36.71
C SER A 30 6.45 -43.48 36.33
N GLU A 31 7.70 -43.08 36.61
CA GLU A 31 8.24 -41.78 36.27
C GLU A 31 8.37 -41.62 34.74
N THR A 32 8.83 -42.66 34.06
CA THR A 32 8.89 -42.70 32.59
C THR A 32 7.50 -42.56 31.97
N GLU A 33 6.49 -43.29 32.47
CA GLU A 33 5.11 -43.16 31.99
C GLU A 33 4.54 -41.75 32.21
N ASN A 34 4.85 -41.12 33.35
CA ASN A 34 4.46 -39.75 33.63
C ASN A 34 5.16 -38.73 32.73
N MET A 35 6.46 -38.89 32.48
CA MET A 35 7.20 -38.05 31.53
C MET A 35 6.63 -38.16 30.11
N VAL A 36 6.32 -39.37 29.64
CA VAL A 36 5.72 -39.57 28.31
C VAL A 36 4.37 -38.86 28.21
N LYS A 37 3.52 -38.95 29.25
CA LYS A 37 2.24 -38.23 29.30
C LYS A 37 2.44 -36.71 29.27
N GLN A 38 3.35 -36.17 30.08
CA GLN A 38 3.65 -34.74 30.08
C GLN A 38 4.17 -34.27 28.73
N PHE A 39 5.04 -35.05 28.09
CA PHE A 39 5.55 -34.74 26.76
C PHE A 39 4.45 -34.70 25.70
N GLN A 40 3.53 -35.68 25.71
CA GLN A 40 2.36 -35.68 24.82
C GLN A 40 1.46 -34.47 25.03
N VAL A 41 1.15 -34.15 26.29
CA VAL A 41 0.34 -32.96 26.63
C VAL A 41 1.03 -31.69 26.14
N SER A 42 2.32 -31.52 26.43
CA SER A 42 3.10 -30.37 25.99
C SER A 42 3.14 -30.27 24.46
N GLN A 43 3.26 -31.39 23.74
CA GLN A 43 3.24 -31.40 22.28
C GLN A 43 1.88 -30.96 21.71
N ILE A 44 0.77 -31.42 22.29
CA ILE A 44 -0.59 -31.01 21.89
C ILE A 44 -0.82 -29.52 22.18
N GLU A 45 -0.36 -29.04 23.33
CA GLU A 45 -0.47 -27.63 23.72
C GLU A 45 0.34 -26.73 22.77
N LEU A 46 1.57 -27.13 22.42
CA LEU A 46 2.41 -26.43 21.47
C LEU A 46 1.77 -26.38 20.07
N GLN A 47 1.22 -27.49 19.58
CA GLN A 47 0.51 -27.51 18.29
C GLN A 47 -0.71 -26.58 18.31
N THR A 48 -1.48 -26.64 19.39
CA THR A 48 -2.69 -25.81 19.56
C THR A 48 -2.32 -24.33 19.57
N SER A 49 -1.37 -23.95 20.42
CA SER A 49 -0.90 -22.57 20.54
C SER A 49 -0.32 -22.06 19.22
N ASN A 50 0.47 -22.87 18.51
CA ASN A 50 1.00 -22.50 17.20
C ASN A 50 -0.10 -22.25 16.16
N ASN A 51 -1.15 -23.09 16.13
CA ASN A 51 -2.29 -22.90 15.26
C ASN A 51 -3.08 -21.62 15.59
N GLU A 52 -3.25 -21.30 16.88
CA GLU A 52 -3.87 -20.05 17.33
C GLU A 52 -3.05 -18.82 16.93
N TYR A 53 -1.72 -18.88 17.07
CA TYR A 53 -0.83 -17.83 16.58
C TYR A 53 -0.96 -17.63 15.08
N ALA A 54 -0.96 -18.72 14.29
CA ALA A 54 -1.14 -18.64 12.84
C ALA A 54 -2.46 -17.95 12.46
N LYS A 55 -3.58 -18.33 13.09
CA LYS A 55 -4.90 -17.69 12.88
C LYS A 55 -4.90 -16.21 13.26
N THR A 56 -4.24 -15.86 14.37
CA THR A 56 -4.17 -14.48 14.83
C THR A 56 -3.36 -13.63 13.86
N ILE A 57 -2.23 -14.16 13.37
CA ILE A 57 -1.40 -13.50 12.37
C ILE A 57 -2.20 -13.29 11.08
N GLU A 58 -2.88 -14.31 10.57
CA GLU A 58 -3.71 -14.21 9.37
C GLU A 58 -4.82 -13.16 9.52
N ALA A 59 -5.52 -13.16 10.66
CA ALA A 59 -6.55 -12.15 10.95
C ALA A 59 -5.97 -10.73 10.99
N ARG A 60 -4.77 -10.55 11.56
CA ARG A 60 -4.07 -9.25 11.56
C ARG A 60 -3.63 -8.84 10.16
N LEU A 61 -3.13 -9.79 9.36
CA LEU A 61 -2.67 -9.55 7.99
C LEU A 61 -3.83 -9.14 7.10
N ASN A 62 -4.97 -9.83 7.16
CA ASN A 62 -6.19 -9.47 6.42
C ASN A 62 -6.74 -8.09 6.82
N LYS A 63 -6.72 -7.77 8.13
CA LYS A 63 -7.09 -6.42 8.61
C LYS A 63 -6.14 -5.35 8.07
N ASN A 64 -4.85 -5.60 8.10
CA ASN A 64 -3.84 -4.68 7.59
C ASN A 64 -3.96 -4.49 6.07
N GLU A 65 -4.19 -5.55 5.30
CA GLU A 65 -4.42 -5.47 3.85
C GLU A 65 -5.65 -4.60 3.53
N THR A 66 -6.73 -4.78 4.30
CA THR A 66 -7.95 -3.97 4.16
C THR A 66 -7.65 -2.50 4.46
N ALA A 67 -6.93 -2.22 5.54
CA ALA A 67 -6.54 -0.85 5.90
C ALA A 67 -5.65 -0.23 4.82
N ILE A 68 -4.66 -0.96 4.29
CA ILE A 68 -3.79 -0.50 3.20
C ILE A 68 -4.61 -0.16 1.96
N LYS A 69 -5.57 -1.01 1.56
CA LYS A 69 -6.47 -0.73 0.44
C LYS A 69 -7.31 0.52 0.67
N GLN A 70 -7.78 0.75 1.90
CA GLN A 70 -8.52 1.98 2.25
C GLN A 70 -7.64 3.22 2.17
N TYR A 71 -6.40 3.15 2.67
CA TYR A 71 -5.44 4.25 2.56
C TYR A 71 -5.12 4.57 1.09
N ASP A 72 -4.85 3.55 0.28
CA ASP A 72 -4.56 3.73 -1.15
C ASP A 72 -5.76 4.38 -1.88
N GLN A 73 -6.97 3.92 -1.57
CA GLN A 73 -8.19 4.53 -2.13
C GLN A 73 -8.37 5.99 -1.68
N ALA A 74 -8.12 6.30 -0.40
CA ALA A 74 -8.21 7.66 0.13
C ALA A 74 -7.17 8.58 -0.51
N VAL A 75 -5.91 8.13 -0.60
CA VAL A 75 -4.82 8.85 -1.25
C VAL A 75 -5.12 9.07 -2.72
N ASN A 76 -5.61 8.06 -3.45
CA ASN A 76 -5.97 8.22 -4.86
C ASN A 76 -7.10 9.26 -5.04
N LYS A 77 -8.14 9.25 -4.19
CA LYS A 77 -9.20 10.26 -4.22
C LYS A 77 -8.66 11.66 -3.92
N LEU A 78 -7.79 11.81 -2.93
CA LEU A 78 -7.16 13.09 -2.59
C LEU A 78 -6.25 13.60 -3.73
N THR A 79 -5.44 12.74 -4.31
CA THR A 79 -4.58 13.07 -5.46
C THR A 79 -5.40 13.52 -6.66
N LYS A 80 -6.52 12.84 -6.97
CA LYS A 80 -7.45 13.27 -8.03
C LYS A 80 -8.09 14.63 -7.73
N GLY A 81 -8.54 14.84 -6.49
CA GLY A 81 -9.12 16.11 -6.05
C GLY A 81 -8.13 17.27 -6.15
N LEU A 82 -6.92 17.09 -5.62
CA LEU A 82 -5.85 18.08 -5.66
C LEU A 82 -5.44 18.40 -7.10
N THR A 83 -5.28 17.38 -7.95
CA THR A 83 -4.95 17.55 -9.35
C THR A 83 -6.03 18.37 -10.08
N SER A 84 -7.30 18.10 -9.83
CA SER A 84 -8.41 18.89 -10.39
C SER A 84 -8.33 20.37 -10.00
N MET A 85 -8.00 20.68 -8.74
CA MET A 85 -7.79 22.07 -8.30
C MET A 85 -6.67 22.77 -9.06
N PHE A 86 -5.53 22.10 -9.27
CA PHE A 86 -4.44 22.64 -10.10
C PHE A 86 -4.88 22.94 -11.53
N PHE A 87 -5.68 22.07 -12.13
CA PHE A 87 -6.23 22.29 -13.49
C PHE A 87 -7.21 23.45 -13.56
N ILE A 88 -8.07 23.63 -12.54
CA ILE A 88 -8.98 24.78 -12.46
C ILE A 88 -8.19 26.08 -12.35
N VAL A 89 -7.17 26.13 -11.48
CA VAL A 89 -6.29 27.31 -11.35
C VAL A 89 -5.56 27.62 -12.66
N ALA A 90 -5.06 26.60 -13.36
CA ALA A 90 -4.43 26.78 -14.67
C ALA A 90 -5.42 27.32 -15.72
N LEU A 91 -6.67 26.83 -15.73
CA LEU A 91 -7.73 27.36 -16.61
C LEU A 91 -8.08 28.81 -16.27
N VAL A 92 -8.16 29.15 -14.98
CA VAL A 92 -8.41 30.53 -14.53
C VAL A 92 -7.26 31.44 -14.95
N MET A 93 -5.99 31.01 -14.82
CA MET A 93 -4.83 31.76 -15.30
C MET A 93 -4.88 32.01 -16.81
N VAL A 94 -5.25 31.01 -17.60
CA VAL A 94 -5.41 31.15 -19.06
C VAL A 94 -6.59 32.08 -19.38
N ALA A 95 -7.71 31.97 -18.67
CA ALA A 95 -8.85 32.85 -18.84
C ALA A 95 -8.52 34.31 -18.47
N CYS A 96 -7.76 34.54 -17.39
CA CYS A 96 -7.26 35.86 -17.01
C CYS A 96 -6.30 36.43 -18.06
N LEU A 97 -5.45 35.62 -18.70
CA LEU A 97 -4.61 36.08 -19.83
C LEU A 97 -5.45 36.54 -21.03
N VAL A 98 -6.61 35.94 -21.25
CA VAL A 98 -7.51 36.28 -22.37
C VAL A 98 -8.45 37.44 -22.02
N LEU A 99 -8.88 37.57 -20.76
CA LEU A 99 -9.95 38.49 -20.34
C LEU A 99 -9.47 39.74 -19.58
N SER A 100 -8.26 39.77 -19.02
CA SER A 100 -7.78 40.82 -18.08
C SER A 100 -6.70 41.74 -18.69
N PRO A 101 -6.30 42.86 -18.03
CA PRO A 101 -5.64 44.03 -18.66
C PRO A 101 -4.19 43.80 -19.12
N LEU A 102 -3.67 42.57 -19.03
CA LEU A 102 -2.44 42.17 -19.73
C LEU A 102 -2.63 42.13 -21.26
N SER A 103 -3.87 42.03 -21.74
CA SER A 103 -4.22 42.30 -23.15
C SER A 103 -3.72 43.67 -23.61
N ASP A 104 -3.85 44.70 -22.76
CA ASP A 104 -3.35 46.05 -23.06
C ASP A 104 -1.81 46.12 -23.03
N VAL A 105 -1.17 45.37 -22.11
CA VAL A 105 0.30 45.27 -22.03
C VAL A 105 0.89 44.49 -23.22
N LEU A 106 0.17 43.51 -23.75
CA LEU A 106 0.52 42.75 -24.95
C LEU A 106 0.18 43.50 -26.26
N GLY A 107 -0.35 44.73 -26.16
CA GLY A 107 -0.63 45.59 -27.30
C GLY A 107 -1.74 45.06 -28.21
N VAL A 108 -2.61 44.18 -27.70
CA VAL A 108 -3.67 43.54 -28.49
C VAL A 108 -4.57 44.61 -29.11
N HIS A 109 -4.92 45.66 -28.35
CA HIS A 109 -5.70 46.79 -28.85
C HIS A 109 -5.06 47.49 -30.07
N TYR A 110 -3.77 47.83 -29.98
CA TYR A 110 -3.00 48.41 -31.09
C TYR A 110 -2.88 47.46 -32.28
N PHE A 111 -2.79 46.16 -32.03
CA PHE A 111 -2.76 45.13 -33.06
C PHE A 111 -4.11 45.05 -33.80
N TYR A 112 -5.23 45.16 -33.07
CA TYR A 112 -6.57 45.22 -33.65
C TYR A 112 -6.80 46.49 -34.48
N GLU A 113 -6.38 47.65 -33.98
CA GLU A 113 -6.46 48.91 -34.73
C GLU A 113 -5.58 48.87 -35.98
N TRP A 114 -4.37 48.35 -35.88
CA TRP A 114 -3.47 48.16 -37.02
C TRP A 114 -4.04 47.17 -38.03
N ILE A 115 -4.57 46.02 -37.60
CA ILE A 115 -5.25 45.07 -38.48
C ILE A 115 -6.43 45.75 -39.16
N ASN A 116 -7.27 46.47 -38.42
CA ASN A 116 -8.45 47.14 -38.97
C ASN A 116 -8.08 48.24 -39.96
N HIS A 117 -6.98 48.95 -39.68
CA HIS A 117 -6.41 49.92 -40.61
C HIS A 117 -5.96 49.21 -41.89
N VAL A 118 -5.14 48.16 -41.80
CA VAL A 118 -4.65 47.39 -42.95
C VAL A 118 -5.78 46.69 -43.71
N LEU A 119 -6.87 46.29 -43.03
CA LEU A 119 -8.06 45.72 -43.66
C LEU A 119 -8.83 46.76 -44.49
N LYS A 120 -8.81 48.03 -44.06
CA LYS A 120 -9.43 49.17 -44.73
C LYS A 120 -8.59 49.73 -45.88
N THR A 121 -7.26 49.78 -45.75
CA THR A 121 -6.35 50.27 -46.81
C THR A 121 -5.85 49.21 -47.78
N GLY A 122 -6.00 47.91 -47.45
CA GLY A 122 -5.51 46.82 -48.29
C GLY A 122 -6.49 46.37 -49.38
N HIS A 123 -6.27 46.78 -50.63
CA HIS A 123 -6.99 46.27 -51.81
C HIS A 123 -6.40 44.98 -52.43
N SER A 124 -5.51 44.26 -51.72
CA SER A 124 -4.73 43.14 -52.27
C SER A 124 -4.82 41.85 -51.42
N ALA A 125 -4.25 40.76 -51.93
CA ALA A 125 -4.13 39.44 -51.28
C ALA A 125 -3.57 39.51 -49.84
N TRP A 126 -2.84 40.58 -49.53
CA TRP A 126 -2.34 40.94 -48.20
C TRP A 126 -3.43 40.99 -47.11
N ARG A 127 -4.66 41.38 -47.47
CA ARG A 127 -5.82 41.41 -46.56
C ARG A 127 -6.15 40.01 -46.03
N TYR A 128 -6.15 39.01 -46.91
CA TYR A 128 -6.47 37.62 -46.55
C TYR A 128 -5.34 37.00 -45.73
N PHE A 129 -4.09 37.33 -46.04
CA PHE A 129 -2.93 36.87 -45.29
C PHE A 129 -2.96 37.34 -43.83
N ILE A 130 -3.29 38.62 -43.59
CA ILE A 130 -3.40 39.17 -42.23
C ILE A 130 -4.57 38.58 -41.43
N VAL A 131 -5.70 38.28 -42.07
CA VAL A 131 -6.83 37.60 -41.43
C VAL A 131 -6.44 36.17 -41.00
N ILE A 132 -5.68 35.45 -41.83
CA ILE A 132 -5.16 34.13 -41.47
C ILE A 132 -4.19 34.24 -40.28
N LEU A 133 -3.30 35.24 -40.30
CA LEU A 133 -2.33 35.49 -39.23
C LEU A 133 -3.01 35.87 -37.91
N TYR A 134 -4.12 36.60 -37.97
CA TYR A 134 -4.98 36.90 -36.83
C TYR A 134 -5.61 35.65 -36.20
N LEU A 135 -5.92 34.62 -36.99
CA LEU A 135 -6.48 33.37 -36.49
C LEU A 135 -5.46 32.51 -35.72
N ILE A 136 -4.16 32.66 -36.00
CA ILE A 136 -3.07 31.87 -35.41
C ILE A 136 -3.08 31.90 -33.87
N PRO A 137 -3.11 33.07 -33.19
CA PRO A 137 -3.16 33.11 -31.73
C PRO A 137 -4.40 32.43 -31.14
N TYR A 138 -5.55 32.46 -31.83
CA TYR A 138 -6.74 31.73 -31.40
C TYR A 138 -6.60 30.21 -31.56
N ILE A 139 -5.98 29.76 -32.65
CA ILE A 139 -5.67 28.35 -32.88
C ILE A 139 -4.69 27.85 -31.81
N LEU A 140 -3.67 28.64 -31.46
CA LEU A 140 -2.73 28.33 -30.38
C LEU A 140 -3.42 28.23 -29.02
N LEU A 141 -4.30 29.18 -28.68
CA LEU A 141 -5.10 29.13 -27.45
C LEU A 141 -6.02 27.90 -27.44
N TRP A 142 -6.66 27.58 -28.56
CA TRP A 142 -7.49 26.39 -28.69
C TRP A 142 -6.69 25.10 -28.49
N LEU A 143 -5.49 25.02 -29.06
CA LEU A 143 -4.56 23.90 -28.86
C LEU A 143 -4.08 23.80 -27.41
N LEU A 144 -3.81 24.94 -26.75
CA LEU A 144 -3.44 25.00 -25.33
C LEU A 144 -4.57 24.47 -24.44
N ILE A 145 -5.79 24.95 -24.64
CA ILE A 145 -6.99 24.49 -23.93
C ILE A 145 -7.20 22.99 -24.16
N ARG A 146 -7.07 22.52 -25.41
CA ARG A 146 -7.13 21.09 -25.73
C ARG A 146 -6.02 20.29 -25.06
N GLY A 147 -4.81 20.83 -24.98
CA GLY A 147 -3.67 20.20 -24.30
C GLY A 147 -3.94 20.01 -22.81
N ILE A 148 -4.43 21.06 -22.15
CA ILE A 148 -4.81 21.05 -20.73
C ILE A 148 -5.95 20.06 -20.48
N LEU A 149 -7.02 20.07 -21.30
CA LEU A 149 -8.13 19.11 -21.22
C LEU A 149 -7.68 17.67 -21.48
N SER A 150 -6.76 17.46 -22.42
CA SER A 150 -6.20 16.13 -22.73
C SER A 150 -5.31 15.61 -21.61
N ALA A 151 -4.53 16.48 -20.98
CA ALA A 151 -3.73 16.15 -19.81
C ALA A 151 -4.64 15.82 -18.62
N TYR A 152 -5.68 16.63 -18.37
CA TYR A 152 -6.67 16.36 -17.33
C TYR A 152 -7.34 15.00 -17.53
N LYS A 153 -7.82 14.71 -18.76
CA LYS A 153 -8.48 13.45 -19.08
C LYS A 153 -7.56 12.24 -18.89
N ARG A 154 -6.26 12.38 -19.17
CA ARG A 154 -5.26 11.33 -18.94
C ARG A 154 -5.01 11.09 -17.45
N VAL A 155 -4.91 12.14 -16.66
CA VAL A 155 -4.66 12.04 -15.22
C VAL A 155 -5.91 11.63 -14.43
N SER A 156 -7.11 11.99 -14.88
CA SER A 156 -8.37 11.56 -14.25
C SER A 156 -8.75 10.11 -14.56
N SER A 157 -8.19 9.54 -15.64
CA SER A 157 -8.48 8.18 -16.12
C SER A 157 -7.59 7.10 -15.50
N PHE A 158 -6.50 7.48 -14.82
CA PHE A 158 -5.73 6.62 -13.91
C PHE A 158 -6.44 6.61 -12.55
#